data_AF-A0A512BPQ5-F1
#
_entry.id   AF-A0A512BPQ5-F1
#
_cell.length_a   1.000
_cell.length_b   1.000
_cell.length_c   1.000
_cell.angle_alpha   90.00
_cell.angle_beta   90.00
_cell.angle_gamma   90.00
#
_symmetry.space_group_name_H-M   'P 1'
#
loop_
_entity.id
_entity.type
_entity.pdbx_description
1 polymer ?
#
loop_
_entity_poly.entity_id
_entity_poly.type
_entity_poly.pdbx_seq_one_letter_code
_entity_poly.pdbx_strand_id
1 'polypeptide(L)'
;MSLTVALDVRAELGECPLWSVEEQALYFVDIKGRALHRFVLATGAHRTFAMPEEIGCIGLRKGGGFIAGFRSGLWLLDADGNCTQKLADNPEDQRTSRFNDGRTDPVGRFLAGTIDEPKDGGKAHLYRYDSRGLETLAAGLLTSNGVAFSPDGRALYHSDTPTFTVWRYAYDPATGQATDKTLFVRLQPTKTDRGRPDGAAVDAEGCYWTALFDGGRIQRYSPEGRLLAEYPVPARCPTMVCFGGPDLKTLYVTSARTGCSEDELRIYPHSGSLFAMPVEVPGLPEYKFDFSA
;
A
#
# COMPACT_ATOMS: atom_id res chain seq x y z
N MET A 1 -19.33 -0.16 13.14
CA MET A 1 -19.18 0.05 11.69
C MET A 1 -18.69 -1.26 11.10
N SER A 2 -19.21 -1.70 9.94
CA SER A 2 -18.85 -2.99 9.32
C SER A 2 -18.39 -2.79 7.89
N LEU A 3 -17.33 -3.49 7.50
CA LEU A 3 -16.84 -3.52 6.11
C LEU A 3 -17.81 -4.32 5.23
N THR A 4 -18.19 -3.73 4.10
CA THR A 4 -19.02 -4.37 3.06
C THR A 4 -18.28 -4.39 1.73
N VAL A 5 -18.63 -5.32 0.84
CA VAL A 5 -18.05 -5.38 -0.50
C VAL A 5 -18.43 -4.12 -1.28
N ALA A 6 -17.42 -3.35 -1.68
CA ALA A 6 -17.57 -2.21 -2.58
C ALA A 6 -17.45 -2.62 -4.05
N LEU A 7 -16.60 -3.61 -4.34
CA LEU A 7 -16.41 -4.19 -5.67
C LEU A 7 -15.94 -5.65 -5.53
N ASP A 8 -16.73 -6.60 -6.06
CA ASP A 8 -16.40 -8.04 -6.11
C ASP A 8 -15.44 -8.34 -7.27
N VAL A 9 -14.24 -7.73 -7.24
CA VAL A 9 -13.22 -7.86 -8.31
C VAL A 9 -12.46 -9.18 -8.26
N ARG A 10 -12.42 -9.83 -7.09
CA ARG A 10 -11.72 -11.11 -6.86
C ARG A 10 -10.27 -11.11 -7.34
N ALA A 11 -9.56 -10.00 -7.08
CA ALA A 11 -8.15 -9.86 -7.39
C ALA A 11 -7.32 -10.97 -6.75
N GLU A 12 -6.32 -11.46 -7.48
CA GLU A 12 -5.39 -12.45 -6.97
C GLU A 12 -4.61 -11.87 -5.78
N LEU A 13 -4.02 -10.69 -5.96
CA LEU A 13 -3.36 -9.92 -4.91
C LEU A 13 -3.68 -8.44 -5.08
N GLY A 14 -4.86 -8.03 -4.63
CA GLY A 14 -5.27 -6.63 -4.63
C GLY A 14 -4.41 -5.80 -3.69
N GLU A 15 -3.85 -4.68 -4.14
CA GLU A 15 -2.87 -3.88 -3.40
C GLU A 15 -2.90 -2.40 -3.79
N CYS A 16 -2.17 -1.58 -3.03
CA CYS A 16 -1.92 -0.16 -3.31
C CYS A 16 -3.19 0.66 -3.70
N PRO A 17 -4.27 0.64 -2.88
CA PRO A 17 -5.42 1.49 -3.12
C PRO A 17 -5.07 2.96 -2.92
N LEU A 18 -5.42 3.80 -3.90
CA LEU A 18 -5.24 5.25 -3.91
C LEU A 18 -6.54 5.95 -4.29
N TRP A 19 -6.92 6.98 -3.54
CA TRP A 19 -8.07 7.81 -3.85
C TRP A 19 -7.66 9.05 -4.65
N SER A 20 -8.20 9.19 -5.87
CA SER A 20 -8.09 10.43 -6.65
C SER A 20 -9.24 11.37 -6.30
N VAL A 21 -8.94 12.41 -5.53
CA VAL A 21 -9.92 13.47 -5.18
C VAL A 21 -10.44 14.18 -6.43
N GLU A 22 -9.58 14.41 -7.42
CA GLU A 22 -9.93 15.11 -8.65
C GLU A 22 -10.91 14.31 -9.50
N GLU A 23 -10.73 12.99 -9.58
CA GLU A 23 -11.58 12.13 -10.39
C GLU A 23 -12.73 11.47 -9.62
N GLN A 24 -12.75 11.60 -8.29
CA GLN A 24 -13.65 10.86 -7.39
C GLN A 24 -13.64 9.36 -7.69
N ALA A 25 -12.43 8.82 -7.86
CA ALA A 25 -12.20 7.44 -8.26
C ALA A 25 -11.12 6.80 -7.39
N LEU A 26 -11.32 5.52 -7.09
CA LEU A 26 -10.33 4.67 -6.46
C LEU A 26 -9.49 3.96 -7.53
N TYR A 27 -8.18 4.04 -7.42
CA TYR A 27 -7.23 3.20 -8.14
C TYR A 27 -6.65 2.15 -7.22
N PHE A 28 -6.34 0.97 -7.74
CA PHE A 28 -5.62 -0.08 -7.01
C PHE A 28 -5.04 -1.08 -8.01
N VAL A 29 -4.08 -1.90 -7.59
CA VAL A 29 -3.46 -2.90 -8.46
C VAL A 29 -3.89 -4.32 -8.07
N ASP A 30 -3.85 -5.24 -9.02
CA ASP A 30 -3.76 -6.68 -8.76
C ASP A 30 -2.37 -7.13 -9.19
N ILE A 31 -1.50 -7.34 -8.20
CA ILE A 31 -0.08 -7.64 -8.46
C ILE A 31 0.04 -8.94 -9.25
N LYS A 32 -0.62 -10.01 -8.77
CA LYS A 32 -0.51 -11.35 -9.34
C LYS A 32 -1.39 -11.52 -10.58
N GLY A 33 -2.53 -10.83 -10.64
CA GLY A 33 -3.37 -10.72 -11.84
C GLY A 33 -2.82 -9.77 -12.90
N ARG A 34 -1.74 -9.02 -12.61
CA ARG A 34 -1.09 -8.04 -13.50
C ARG A 34 -2.10 -7.03 -14.05
N ALA A 35 -2.77 -6.32 -13.15
CA ALA A 35 -3.76 -5.33 -13.51
C ALA A 35 -3.65 -4.05 -12.69
N LEU A 36 -4.00 -2.93 -13.32
CA LEU A 36 -4.39 -1.70 -12.66
C LEU A 36 -5.91 -1.58 -12.78
N HIS A 37 -6.58 -1.22 -11.70
CA HIS A 37 -8.02 -1.03 -11.66
C HIS A 37 -8.36 0.43 -11.35
N ARG A 38 -9.49 0.89 -11.90
CA ARG A 38 -10.12 2.17 -11.60
C ARG A 38 -11.59 1.94 -11.29
N PHE A 39 -12.05 2.40 -10.13
CA PHE A 39 -13.43 2.30 -9.68
C PHE A 39 -14.00 3.68 -9.36
N VAL A 40 -15.03 4.10 -10.09
CA VAL A 40 -15.70 5.39 -9.90
C VAL A 40 -16.88 5.22 -8.96
N LEU A 41 -16.82 5.88 -7.80
CA LEU A 41 -17.82 5.68 -6.75
C LEU A 41 -19.23 6.09 -7.18
N ALA A 42 -19.36 7.27 -7.82
CA ALA A 42 -20.67 7.85 -8.14
C ALA A 42 -21.47 7.03 -9.16
N THR A 43 -20.79 6.30 -10.05
CA THR A 43 -21.43 5.54 -11.14
C THR A 43 -21.31 4.03 -10.96
N GLY A 44 -20.45 3.56 -10.05
CA GLY A 44 -20.07 2.16 -9.94
C GLY A 44 -19.24 1.64 -11.12
N ALA A 45 -18.78 2.53 -12.03
CA ALA A 45 -18.02 2.11 -13.20
C ALA A 45 -16.64 1.57 -12.78
N HIS A 46 -16.31 0.38 -13.27
CA HIS A 46 -15.03 -0.28 -13.05
C HIS A 46 -14.32 -0.51 -14.38
N ARG A 47 -13.06 -0.09 -14.46
CA ARG A 47 -12.16 -0.35 -15.60
C ARG A 47 -10.93 -1.09 -15.11
N THR A 48 -10.47 -2.03 -15.93
CA THR A 48 -9.25 -2.80 -15.70
C THR A 48 -8.29 -2.54 -16.86
N PHE A 49 -7.04 -2.26 -16.53
CA PHE A 49 -5.94 -2.08 -17.47
C PHE A 49 -4.97 -3.25 -17.28
N ALA A 50 -4.71 -4.00 -18.34
CA ALA A 50 -3.76 -5.11 -18.30
C ALA A 50 -2.32 -4.57 -18.23
N MET A 51 -1.53 -5.09 -17.30
CA MET A 51 -0.15 -4.68 -17.09
C MET A 51 0.81 -5.72 -17.68
N PRO A 52 1.97 -5.30 -18.21
CA PRO A 52 2.91 -6.20 -18.88
C PRO A 52 3.56 -7.21 -17.91
N GLU A 53 3.67 -6.85 -16.63
CA GLU A 53 4.27 -7.65 -15.56
C GLU A 53 3.61 -7.33 -14.21
N GLU A 54 4.11 -7.92 -13.13
CA GLU A 54 3.63 -7.62 -11.77
C GLU A 54 3.88 -6.15 -11.45
N ILE A 55 2.80 -5.42 -11.18
CA ILE A 55 2.80 -4.04 -10.72
C ILE A 55 2.57 -4.06 -9.20
N GLY A 56 3.57 -3.70 -8.40
CA GLY A 56 3.47 -3.73 -6.94
C GLY A 56 2.70 -2.53 -6.40
N CYS A 57 3.10 -1.35 -6.82
CA CYS A 57 2.57 -0.10 -6.30
C CYS A 57 2.47 0.97 -7.39
N ILE A 58 1.65 1.98 -7.10
CA ILE A 58 1.45 3.16 -7.93
C ILE A 58 1.51 4.42 -7.07
N GLY A 59 1.72 5.57 -7.71
CA GLY A 59 1.52 6.89 -7.14
C GLY A 59 0.88 7.80 -8.19
N LEU A 60 -0.13 8.58 -7.79
CA LEU A 60 -0.73 9.59 -8.69
C LEU A 60 0.34 10.61 -9.09
N ARG A 61 0.36 11.06 -10.35
CA ARG A 61 1.38 12.00 -10.84
C ARG A 61 0.81 13.41 -11.03
N LYS A 62 1.60 14.44 -10.73
CA LYS A 62 1.30 15.81 -11.17
C LYS A 62 1.27 15.88 -12.70
N GLY A 63 0.22 16.44 -13.27
CA GLY A 63 0.00 16.43 -14.73
C GLY A 63 -0.63 15.14 -15.27
N GLY A 64 -1.11 14.24 -14.41
CA GLY A 64 -1.89 13.06 -14.79
C GLY A 64 -1.06 11.80 -15.04
N GLY A 65 -1.73 10.64 -15.00
CA GLY A 65 -1.08 9.33 -15.02
C GLY A 65 -0.44 8.96 -13.69
N PHE A 66 0.53 8.05 -13.73
CA PHE A 66 1.11 7.42 -12.55
C PHE A 66 2.63 7.32 -12.62
N ILE A 67 3.26 7.25 -11.45
CA ILE A 67 4.50 6.49 -11.29
C ILE A 67 4.13 5.10 -10.77
N ALA A 68 4.85 4.05 -11.17
CA ALA A 68 4.61 2.69 -10.71
C ALA A 68 5.90 1.92 -10.45
N GLY A 69 5.86 1.04 -9.46
CA GLY A 69 6.88 0.04 -9.21
C GLY A 69 6.47 -1.32 -9.75
N PHE A 70 7.23 -1.83 -10.71
CA PHE A 70 7.04 -3.16 -11.30
C PHE A 70 8.11 -4.16 -10.83
N ARG A 71 8.02 -5.41 -11.28
CA ARG A 71 9.14 -6.37 -11.16
C ARG A 71 10.42 -5.85 -11.82
N SER A 72 10.34 -5.25 -13.00
CA SER A 72 11.53 -4.80 -13.74
C SER A 72 12.11 -3.45 -13.31
N GLY A 73 11.36 -2.63 -12.56
CA GLY A 73 11.79 -1.29 -12.18
C GLY A 73 10.68 -0.27 -11.96
N LEU A 74 11.08 1.00 -11.84
CA LEU A 74 10.16 2.14 -11.75
C LEU A 74 9.83 2.69 -13.13
N TRP A 75 8.55 3.00 -13.37
CA TRP A 75 8.05 3.48 -14.64
C TRP A 75 7.05 4.61 -14.48
N LEU A 76 6.96 5.49 -15.48
CA LEU A 76 5.83 6.39 -15.68
C LEU A 76 4.77 5.74 -16.54
N LEU A 77 3.52 5.92 -16.16
CA LEU A 77 2.33 5.48 -16.90
C LEU A 77 1.48 6.69 -17.27
N ASP A 78 0.84 6.63 -18.44
CA ASP A 78 -0.23 7.57 -18.79
C ASP A 78 -1.55 7.25 -18.06
N ALA A 79 -2.61 8.02 -18.33
CA ALA A 79 -3.92 7.83 -17.72
C ALA A 79 -4.63 6.53 -18.14
N ASP A 80 -4.19 5.91 -19.24
CA ASP A 80 -4.69 4.63 -19.74
C ASP A 80 -3.81 3.45 -19.30
N GLY A 81 -2.84 3.69 -18.41
CA GLY A 81 -1.97 2.66 -17.85
C GLY A 81 -0.86 2.19 -18.78
N ASN A 82 -0.59 2.89 -19.89
CA ASN A 82 0.51 2.52 -20.78
C ASN A 82 1.84 2.99 -20.19
N CYS A 83 2.85 2.11 -20.16
CA CYS A 83 4.20 2.48 -19.76
C CYS A 83 4.81 3.45 -20.79
N THR A 84 5.18 4.65 -20.36
CA THR A 84 5.69 5.72 -21.23
C THR A 84 7.20 5.94 -21.08
N GLN A 85 7.75 5.76 -19.87
CA GLN A 85 9.17 5.98 -19.61
C GLN A 85 9.64 5.12 -18.43
N LYS A 86 10.78 4.42 -18.59
CA LYS A 86 11.47 3.77 -17.48
C LYS A 86 12.30 4.80 -16.71
N LEU A 87 12.19 4.78 -15.40
CA LEU A 87 12.84 5.73 -14.49
C LEU A 87 14.05 5.14 -13.78
N ALA A 88 13.95 3.87 -13.38
CA ALA A 88 15.03 3.12 -12.74
C ALA A 88 14.80 1.62 -12.95
N ASP A 89 15.88 0.84 -12.97
CA ASP A 89 15.79 -0.62 -12.84
C ASP A 89 15.45 -1.01 -11.41
N ASN A 90 14.83 -2.19 -11.22
CA ASN A 90 14.79 -2.85 -9.92
C ASN A 90 16.22 -3.27 -9.55
N PRO A 91 16.82 -2.72 -8.48
CA PRO A 91 18.21 -3.02 -8.11
C PRO A 91 18.46 -4.48 -7.69
N GLU A 92 17.40 -5.21 -7.34
CA GLU A 92 17.44 -6.58 -6.86
C GLU A 92 17.37 -7.61 -8.00
N ASP A 93 17.64 -8.89 -7.67
CA ASP A 93 17.46 -10.00 -8.61
C ASP A 93 15.97 -10.18 -8.94
N GLN A 94 15.59 -9.75 -10.14
CA GLN A 94 14.22 -9.76 -10.63
C GLN A 94 13.60 -11.17 -10.72
N ARG A 95 14.38 -12.25 -10.60
CA ARG A 95 13.84 -13.62 -10.52
C ARG A 95 13.24 -13.94 -9.16
N THR A 96 13.64 -13.22 -8.12
CA THR A 96 13.26 -13.45 -6.71
C THR A 96 12.82 -12.17 -5.99
N SER A 97 12.64 -11.08 -6.73
CA SER A 97 12.27 -9.77 -6.18
C SER A 97 11.48 -8.94 -7.19
N ARG A 98 10.64 -8.05 -6.64
CA ARG A 98 9.88 -7.00 -7.34
C ARG A 98 9.64 -5.85 -6.38
N PHE A 99 9.31 -4.66 -6.91
CA PHE A 99 8.66 -3.64 -6.10
C PHE A 99 7.30 -4.17 -5.56
N ASN A 100 6.92 -3.71 -4.37
CA ASN A 100 5.78 -4.21 -3.61
C ASN A 100 4.90 -3.06 -3.11
N ASP A 101 5.14 -2.50 -1.92
CA ASP A 101 4.41 -1.31 -1.48
C ASP A 101 5.15 -0.04 -1.91
N GLY A 102 4.41 1.04 -2.08
CA GLY A 102 4.97 2.35 -2.36
C GLY A 102 3.94 3.46 -2.17
N ARG A 103 4.45 4.65 -1.87
CA ARG A 103 3.66 5.85 -1.63
C ARG A 103 4.47 7.10 -1.97
N THR A 104 3.78 8.15 -2.40
CA THR A 104 4.43 9.45 -2.60
C THR A 104 4.59 10.19 -1.27
N ASP A 105 5.77 10.77 -1.04
CA ASP A 105 6.06 11.60 0.12
C ASP A 105 5.35 12.98 0.05
N PRO A 106 5.36 13.77 1.14
CA PRO A 106 4.71 15.09 1.19
C PRO A 106 5.17 16.13 0.18
N VAL A 107 6.33 15.94 -0.47
CA VAL A 107 6.89 16.91 -1.43
C VAL A 107 6.98 16.37 -2.86
N GLY A 108 6.48 15.15 -3.10
CA GLY A 108 6.33 14.58 -4.43
C GLY A 108 7.39 13.54 -4.81
N ARG A 109 8.20 13.03 -3.89
CA ARG A 109 9.13 11.91 -4.13
C ARG A 109 8.40 10.58 -4.02
N PHE A 110 8.82 9.57 -4.76
CA PHE A 110 8.18 8.26 -4.69
C PHE A 110 8.98 7.31 -3.82
N LEU A 111 8.39 6.80 -2.75
CA LEU A 111 8.99 5.72 -1.96
C LEU A 111 8.42 4.39 -2.47
N ALA A 112 9.30 3.43 -2.69
CA ALA A 112 8.92 2.10 -3.15
C ALA A 112 9.79 1.03 -2.50
N GLY A 113 9.13 0.07 -1.87
CA GLY A 113 9.73 -1.07 -1.21
C GLY A 113 9.79 -2.29 -2.12
N THR A 114 10.78 -3.17 -1.91
CA THR A 114 10.89 -4.45 -2.61
C THR A 114 10.56 -5.63 -1.69
N ILE A 115 10.52 -6.83 -2.28
CA ILE A 115 10.37 -8.09 -1.53
C ILE A 115 11.51 -9.04 -1.80
N ASP A 116 11.88 -9.80 -0.78
CA ASP A 116 12.69 -11.01 -0.88
C ASP A 116 11.71 -12.19 -0.96
N GLU A 117 11.37 -12.66 -2.16
CA GLU A 117 10.33 -13.69 -2.35
C GLU A 117 10.62 -14.99 -1.55
N PRO A 118 11.87 -15.48 -1.46
CA PRO A 118 12.26 -16.58 -0.55
C PRO A 118 12.09 -16.29 0.95
N LYS A 119 12.19 -15.01 1.35
CA LYS A 119 12.10 -14.53 2.74
C LYS A 119 13.17 -15.10 3.67
N ASP A 120 14.38 -15.34 3.18
CA ASP A 120 15.48 -15.92 3.93
C ASP A 120 16.79 -15.13 3.85
N GLY A 121 16.88 -14.14 2.96
CA GLY A 121 18.12 -13.43 2.65
C GLY A 121 18.19 -12.00 3.16
N GLY A 122 17.08 -11.40 3.56
CA GLY A 122 17.05 -9.99 3.97
C GLY A 122 17.40 -9.05 2.80
N LYS A 123 17.03 -9.42 1.58
CA LYS A 123 17.47 -8.76 0.34
C LYS A 123 16.59 -7.59 -0.08
N ALA A 124 15.47 -7.38 0.58
CA ALA A 124 14.58 -6.28 0.26
C ALA A 124 15.01 -4.96 0.90
N HIS A 125 14.55 -3.88 0.28
CA HIS A 125 14.87 -2.52 0.65
C HIS A 125 13.62 -1.64 0.62
N LEU A 126 13.73 -0.46 1.22
CA LEU A 126 12.87 0.67 0.94
C LEU A 126 13.71 1.71 0.20
N TYR A 127 13.24 2.12 -0.97
CA TYR A 127 13.88 3.14 -1.78
C TYR A 127 13.09 4.44 -1.80
N ARG A 128 13.79 5.54 -2.10
CA ARG A 128 13.23 6.83 -2.52
C ARG A 128 13.69 7.13 -3.93
N TYR A 129 12.77 7.56 -4.78
CA TYR A 129 13.04 8.06 -6.11
C TYR A 129 12.67 9.54 -6.22
N ASP A 130 13.63 10.35 -6.67
CA ASP A 130 13.46 11.77 -6.99
C ASP A 130 14.36 12.17 -8.18
N SER A 131 14.51 13.48 -8.43
CA SER A 131 15.38 14.01 -9.50
C SER A 131 16.85 13.56 -9.42
N ARG A 132 17.32 13.06 -8.27
CA ARG A 132 18.67 12.52 -8.06
C ARG A 132 18.77 11.01 -8.38
N GLY A 133 17.65 10.36 -8.67
CA GLY A 133 17.56 8.93 -8.94
C GLY A 133 17.08 8.12 -7.74
N LEU A 134 17.38 6.82 -7.75
CA LEU A 134 16.93 5.87 -6.74
C LEU A 134 17.96 5.77 -5.59
N GLU A 135 17.53 6.01 -4.36
CA GLU A 135 18.37 5.95 -3.15
C GLU A 135 17.75 5.01 -2.11
N THR A 136 18.57 4.23 -1.42
CA THR A 136 18.12 3.33 -0.34
C THR A 136 17.85 4.10 0.95
N LEU A 137 16.65 3.97 1.51
CA LEU A 137 16.27 4.49 2.83
C LEU A 137 16.35 3.42 3.93
N ALA A 138 16.04 2.17 3.61
CA ALA A 138 16.16 1.04 4.54
C ALA A 138 16.61 -0.22 3.80
N ALA A 139 17.37 -1.06 4.48
CA ALA A 139 17.94 -2.29 3.95
C ALA A 139 17.76 -3.46 4.92
N GLY A 140 18.05 -4.68 4.46
CA GLY A 140 18.00 -5.87 5.31
C GLY A 140 16.58 -6.37 5.58
N LEU A 141 15.62 -6.06 4.70
CA LEU A 141 14.21 -6.38 4.87
C LEU A 141 13.85 -7.72 4.22
N LEU A 142 12.74 -8.31 4.65
CA LEU A 142 12.14 -9.46 3.98
C LEU A 142 10.98 -9.05 3.07
N THR A 143 10.08 -8.18 3.55
CA THR A 143 8.96 -7.67 2.76
C THR A 143 8.62 -6.25 3.20
N SER A 144 9.02 -5.29 2.37
CA SER A 144 8.81 -3.86 2.57
C SER A 144 7.33 -3.51 2.34
N ASN A 145 6.68 -2.94 3.35
CA ASN A 145 5.25 -2.65 3.38
C ASN A 145 4.90 -1.47 4.30
N GLY A 146 3.62 -1.15 4.39
CA GLY A 146 3.04 -0.27 5.39
C GLY A 146 3.55 1.17 5.36
N VAL A 147 3.98 1.67 4.18
CA VAL A 147 4.52 3.03 4.02
C VAL A 147 3.40 4.06 4.25
N ALA A 148 3.57 4.90 5.27
CA ALA A 148 2.68 6.03 5.53
C ALA A 148 3.44 7.19 6.19
N PHE A 149 2.88 8.39 6.12
CA PHE A 149 3.46 9.59 6.70
C PHE A 149 2.54 10.19 7.75
N SER A 150 3.11 10.79 8.80
CA SER A 150 2.34 11.64 9.73
C SER A 150 1.74 12.84 9.00
N PRO A 151 0.67 13.48 9.55
CA PRO A 151 0.02 14.61 8.88
C PRO A 151 0.96 15.80 8.61
N ASP A 152 1.97 16.00 9.46
CA ASP A 152 2.99 17.04 9.28
C ASP A 152 4.16 16.62 8.38
N GLY A 153 4.15 15.38 7.88
CA GLY A 153 5.17 14.81 7.02
C GLY A 153 6.50 14.49 7.70
N ARG A 154 6.61 14.62 9.03
CA ARG A 154 7.88 14.48 9.76
C ARG A 154 8.16 13.10 10.32
N ALA A 155 7.20 12.18 10.22
CA ALA A 155 7.39 10.78 10.54
C ALA A 155 7.05 9.91 9.34
N LEU A 156 7.93 8.95 9.06
CA LEU A 156 7.69 7.86 8.12
C LEU A 156 7.44 6.59 8.93
N TYR A 157 6.32 5.92 8.64
CA TYR A 157 6.00 4.58 9.13
C TYR A 157 6.29 3.56 8.04
N HIS A 158 6.85 2.42 8.43
CA HIS A 158 7.24 1.37 7.48
C HIS A 158 7.32 0.02 8.19
N SER A 159 6.76 -1.02 7.58
CA SER A 159 6.72 -2.37 8.14
C SER A 159 7.65 -3.32 7.39
N ASP A 160 8.20 -4.27 8.14
CA ASP A 160 8.79 -5.49 7.56
C ASP A 160 7.90 -6.67 7.93
N THR A 161 7.02 -7.04 6.98
CA THR A 161 5.85 -7.89 7.20
C THR A 161 6.16 -9.18 7.97
N PRO A 162 7.19 -9.99 7.61
CA PRO A 162 7.44 -11.27 8.26
C PRO A 162 8.02 -11.14 9.67
N THR A 163 8.51 -9.94 10.03
CA THR A 163 9.02 -9.64 11.37
C THR A 163 7.94 -9.16 12.34
N PHE A 164 6.69 -9.03 11.88
CA PHE A 164 5.55 -8.57 12.68
C PHE A 164 5.77 -7.17 13.28
N THR A 165 6.59 -6.35 12.64
CA THR A 165 7.06 -5.08 13.20
C THR A 165 6.78 -3.92 12.26
N VAL A 166 6.22 -2.84 12.83
CA VAL A 166 6.12 -1.52 12.22
C VAL A 166 7.14 -0.62 12.90
N TRP A 167 7.95 0.04 12.09
CA TRP A 167 8.96 1.01 12.49
C TRP A 167 8.47 2.43 12.23
N ARG A 168 8.99 3.36 13.02
CA ARG A 168 8.87 4.79 12.79
C ARG A 168 10.25 5.39 12.59
N TYR A 169 10.37 6.28 11.63
CA TYR A 169 11.57 7.05 11.31
C TYR A 169 11.25 8.53 11.47
N ALA A 170 12.23 9.33 11.92
CA ALA A 170 12.20 10.76 11.67
C ALA A 170 12.38 10.96 10.16
N TYR A 171 11.44 11.64 9.52
CA TYR A 171 11.50 11.96 8.10
C TYR A 171 11.74 13.45 7.93
N ASP A 172 12.71 13.80 7.09
CA ASP A 172 12.98 15.19 6.74
C ASP A 172 12.46 15.48 5.31
N PRO A 173 11.31 16.18 5.17
CA PRO A 173 10.78 16.54 3.86
C PRO A 173 11.74 17.37 3.01
N ALA A 174 12.65 18.13 3.62
CA ALA A 174 13.59 18.97 2.88
C ALA A 174 14.64 18.13 2.14
N THR A 175 15.09 17.03 2.74
CA THR A 175 16.17 16.18 2.19
C THR A 175 15.68 14.86 1.61
N GLY A 176 14.51 14.38 2.06
CA GLY A 176 13.96 13.08 1.76
C GLY A 176 14.64 11.94 2.54
N GLN A 177 15.30 12.26 3.65
CA GLN A 177 16.02 11.29 4.48
C GLN A 177 15.15 10.72 5.58
N ALA A 178 15.38 9.45 5.92
CA ALA A 178 14.73 8.73 7.01
C ALA A 178 15.78 8.32 8.05
N THR A 179 15.70 8.90 9.25
CA THR A 179 16.67 8.66 10.34
C THR A 179 15.96 8.18 11.60
N ASP A 180 16.73 7.93 12.67
CA ASP A 180 16.20 7.65 14.01
C ASP A 180 15.13 6.56 14.05
N LYS A 181 15.45 5.43 13.40
CA LYS A 181 14.58 4.24 13.35
C LYS A 181 14.25 3.79 14.78
N THR A 182 12.97 3.85 15.13
CA THR A 182 12.43 3.46 16.42
C THR A 182 11.29 2.46 16.25
N LEU A 183 11.17 1.53 17.20
CA LEU A 183 10.05 0.60 17.22
C LEU A 183 8.76 1.39 17.43
N PHE A 184 7.78 1.21 16.55
CA PHE A 184 6.45 1.80 16.71
C PHE A 184 5.47 0.77 17.25
N VAL A 185 5.30 -0.35 16.55
CA VAL A 185 4.40 -1.44 16.94
C VAL A 185 5.08 -2.78 16.67
N ARG A 186 4.98 -3.71 17.61
CA ARG A 186 5.34 -5.11 17.40
C ARG A 186 4.15 -6.01 17.69
N LEU A 187 3.64 -6.65 16.65
CA LEU A 187 2.59 -7.66 16.74
C LEU A 187 3.18 -8.96 17.30
N GLN A 188 2.41 -9.64 18.14
CA GLN A 188 2.79 -10.89 18.80
C GLN A 188 1.96 -12.02 18.19
N PRO A 189 2.49 -12.76 17.18
CA PRO A 189 1.74 -13.85 16.58
C PRO A 189 1.53 -14.98 17.59
N THR A 190 0.39 -15.65 17.48
CA THR A 190 0.08 -16.86 18.24
C THR A 190 -0.10 -18.04 17.29
N LYS A 191 -0.40 -19.22 17.82
CA LYS A 191 -0.72 -20.40 16.99
C LYS A 191 -1.99 -20.21 16.16
N THR A 192 -2.92 -19.38 16.63
CA THR A 192 -4.26 -19.19 16.07
C THR A 192 -4.46 -17.84 15.40
N ASP A 193 -3.56 -16.88 15.65
CA ASP A 193 -3.54 -15.56 15.02
C ASP A 193 -2.16 -15.27 14.45
N ARG A 194 -2.09 -15.17 13.12
CA ARG A 194 -0.86 -14.92 12.37
C ARG A 194 -0.92 -13.63 11.56
N GLY A 195 -1.82 -12.72 11.92
CA GLY A 195 -1.94 -11.40 11.30
C GLY A 195 -0.60 -10.67 11.27
N ARG A 196 -0.18 -10.23 10.08
CA ARG A 196 1.06 -9.48 9.85
C ARG A 196 0.74 -8.10 9.32
N PRO A 197 1.49 -7.05 9.72
CA PRO A 197 1.25 -5.71 9.21
C PRO A 197 1.60 -5.69 7.73
N ASP A 198 0.63 -5.30 6.91
CA ASP A 198 0.78 -5.20 5.46
C ASP A 198 0.74 -3.72 5.07
N GLY A 199 -0.06 -3.33 4.09
CA GLY A 199 -0.26 -1.94 3.69
C GLY A 199 -1.00 -1.07 4.72
N ALA A 200 -0.76 0.24 4.64
CA ALA A 200 -1.23 1.20 5.64
C ALA A 200 -1.57 2.59 5.10
N ALA A 201 -2.29 3.37 5.90
CA ALA A 201 -2.56 4.79 5.72
C ALA A 201 -2.65 5.50 7.09
N VAL A 202 -2.57 6.83 7.10
CA VAL A 202 -2.71 7.66 8.30
C VAL A 202 -3.93 8.57 8.17
N ASP A 203 -4.71 8.69 9.25
CA ASP A 203 -5.86 9.61 9.30
C ASP A 203 -5.46 11.04 9.71
N ALA A 204 -6.40 11.97 9.65
CA ALA A 204 -6.16 13.38 9.97
C ALA A 204 -5.79 13.64 11.46
N GLU A 205 -6.02 12.68 12.35
CA GLU A 205 -5.57 12.72 13.76
C GLU A 205 -4.16 12.16 13.94
N GLY A 206 -3.53 11.67 12.86
CA GLY A 206 -2.21 11.05 12.90
C GLY A 206 -2.24 9.59 13.34
N CYS A 207 -3.41 8.95 13.40
CA CYS A 207 -3.48 7.52 13.72
C CYS A 207 -3.10 6.68 12.51
N TYR A 208 -2.29 5.65 12.75
CA TYR A 208 -1.82 4.70 11.73
C TYR A 208 -2.79 3.53 11.60
N TRP A 209 -3.31 3.32 10.40
CA TRP A 209 -4.23 2.23 10.07
C TRP A 209 -3.50 1.22 9.20
N THR A 210 -3.52 -0.06 9.58
CA THR A 210 -2.87 -1.13 8.82
C THR A 210 -3.77 -2.34 8.65
N ALA A 211 -3.73 -2.93 7.46
CA ALA A 211 -4.31 -4.24 7.22
C ALA A 211 -3.43 -5.34 7.81
N LEU A 212 -4.05 -6.33 8.43
CA LEU A 212 -3.35 -7.51 8.90
C LEU A 212 -3.54 -8.69 7.94
N PHE A 213 -2.57 -8.89 7.07
CA PHE A 213 -2.55 -10.04 6.16
C PHE A 213 -2.55 -11.34 6.95
N ASP A 214 -3.39 -12.31 6.54
CA ASP A 214 -3.64 -13.56 7.28
C ASP A 214 -4.21 -13.33 8.70
N GLY A 215 -4.72 -12.13 8.97
CA GLY A 215 -5.30 -11.73 10.25
C GLY A 215 -6.78 -11.35 10.19
N GLY A 216 -7.35 -11.21 8.99
CA GLY A 216 -8.77 -10.93 8.76
C GLY A 216 -9.29 -9.63 9.37
N ARG A 217 -8.43 -8.65 9.59
CA ARG A 217 -8.80 -7.39 10.25
C ARG A 217 -7.91 -6.21 9.88
N ILE A 218 -8.43 -5.01 10.12
CA ILE A 218 -7.69 -3.75 10.15
C ILE A 218 -7.45 -3.35 11.60
N GLN A 219 -6.33 -2.73 11.89
CA GLN A 219 -6.03 -2.13 13.18
C GLN A 219 -5.74 -0.64 13.05
N ARG A 220 -6.19 0.15 14.02
CA ARG A 220 -5.90 1.58 14.16
C ARG A 220 -5.03 1.80 15.38
N TYR A 221 -3.90 2.48 15.20
CA TYR A 221 -2.94 2.81 16.25
C TYR A 221 -2.85 4.31 16.48
N SER A 222 -2.72 4.75 17.74
CA SER A 222 -2.43 6.14 18.08
C SER A 222 -1.07 6.57 17.54
N PRO A 223 -0.76 7.89 17.46
CA PRO A 223 0.56 8.39 17.08
C PRO A 223 1.72 7.85 17.96
N GLU A 224 1.40 7.35 19.16
CA GLU A 224 2.33 6.72 20.12
C GLU A 224 2.37 5.19 20.02
N GLY A 225 1.66 4.57 19.07
CA GLY A 225 1.71 3.12 18.83
C GLY A 225 0.77 2.30 19.72
N ARG A 226 -0.21 2.94 20.38
CA ARG A 226 -1.23 2.20 21.16
C ARG A 226 -2.35 1.74 20.25
N LEU A 227 -2.75 0.48 20.35
CA LEU A 227 -3.91 -0.04 19.63
C LEU A 227 -5.18 0.67 20.14
N LEU A 228 -5.90 1.33 19.25
CA LEU A 228 -7.13 2.06 19.55
C LEU A 228 -8.38 1.30 19.13
N ALA A 229 -8.33 0.61 17.99
CA ALA A 229 -9.47 -0.12 17.45
C ALA A 229 -9.05 -1.25 16.51
N GLU A 230 -9.92 -2.25 16.38
CA GLU A 230 -9.83 -3.32 15.40
C GLU A 230 -11.14 -3.44 14.63
N TYR A 231 -11.05 -3.72 13.33
CA TYR A 231 -12.19 -3.85 12.43
C TYR A 231 -12.09 -5.15 11.65
N PRO A 232 -12.99 -6.12 11.87
CA PRO A 232 -13.02 -7.35 11.09
C PRO A 232 -13.27 -7.08 9.61
N VAL A 233 -12.51 -7.77 8.75
CA VAL A 233 -12.68 -7.75 7.29
C VAL A 233 -13.28 -9.09 6.88
N PRO A 234 -14.29 -9.14 6.00
CA PRO A 234 -14.84 -10.40 5.49
C PRO A 234 -13.94 -11.05 4.41
N ALA A 235 -12.63 -11.09 4.68
CA ALA A 235 -11.60 -11.78 3.92
C ALA A 235 -10.46 -12.16 4.88
N ARG A 236 -9.83 -13.33 4.66
CA ARG A 236 -8.71 -13.79 5.50
C ARG A 236 -7.47 -12.89 5.36
N CYS A 237 -7.21 -12.43 4.14
CA CYS A 237 -6.00 -11.69 3.76
C CYS A 237 -6.35 -10.27 3.27
N PRO A 238 -6.75 -9.34 4.15
CA PRO A 238 -6.74 -7.93 3.79
C PRO A 238 -5.29 -7.48 3.58
N THR A 239 -5.06 -6.60 2.61
CA THR A 239 -3.70 -6.25 2.14
C THR A 239 -3.35 -4.80 2.41
N MET A 240 -4.23 -3.84 2.10
CA MET A 240 -3.94 -2.43 2.33
C MET A 240 -5.20 -1.61 2.53
N VAL A 241 -5.07 -0.49 3.24
CA VAL A 241 -6.13 0.49 3.47
C VAL A 241 -5.85 1.82 2.79
N CYS A 242 -6.90 2.53 2.38
CA CYS A 242 -6.82 3.95 2.05
C CYS A 242 -8.11 4.67 2.43
N PHE A 243 -8.06 5.99 2.48
CA PHE A 243 -9.23 6.83 2.72
C PHE A 243 -9.70 7.46 1.41
N GLY A 244 -11.02 7.52 1.22
CA GLY A 244 -11.63 8.10 0.04
C GLY A 244 -13.06 8.57 0.27
N GLY A 245 -13.76 8.81 -0.83
CA GLY A 245 -15.02 9.56 -0.85
C GLY A 245 -14.80 11.08 -0.90
N PRO A 246 -15.87 11.86 -1.15
CA PRO A 246 -15.78 13.32 -1.28
C PRO A 246 -15.23 14.03 -0.03
N ASP A 247 -15.44 13.45 1.15
CA ASP A 247 -15.03 13.97 2.46
C ASP A 247 -13.89 13.17 3.10
N LEU A 248 -13.31 12.21 2.37
CA LEU A 248 -12.28 11.27 2.85
C LEU A 248 -12.69 10.44 4.07
N LYS A 249 -13.99 10.27 4.32
CA LYS A 249 -14.54 9.49 5.44
C LYS A 249 -15.00 8.08 5.07
N THR A 250 -14.53 7.55 3.94
CA THR A 250 -14.71 6.14 3.59
C THR A 250 -13.35 5.44 3.65
N LEU A 251 -13.22 4.43 4.51
CA LEU A 251 -12.06 3.54 4.52
C LEU A 251 -12.28 2.44 3.50
N TYR A 252 -11.42 2.36 2.50
CA TYR A 252 -11.34 1.27 1.54
C TYR A 252 -10.28 0.26 1.94
N VAL A 253 -10.52 -1.01 1.65
CA VAL A 253 -9.63 -2.12 2.00
C VAL A 253 -9.51 -3.06 0.81
N THR A 254 -8.30 -3.26 0.30
CA THR A 254 -8.01 -4.32 -0.67
C THR A 254 -7.77 -5.66 0.04
N SER A 255 -7.91 -6.75 -0.68
CA SER A 255 -7.63 -8.09 -0.17
C SER A 255 -7.03 -9.00 -1.24
N ALA A 256 -6.49 -10.13 -0.81
CA ALA A 256 -5.93 -11.16 -1.67
C ALA A 256 -6.84 -12.38 -1.74
N ARG A 257 -6.85 -13.02 -2.91
CA ARG A 257 -7.44 -14.34 -3.15
C ARG A 257 -6.39 -15.42 -3.28
N THR A 258 -5.19 -15.07 -3.76
CA THR A 258 -4.08 -15.99 -3.93
C THR A 258 -3.73 -16.66 -2.60
N GLY A 259 -3.59 -17.99 -2.63
CA GLY A 259 -3.22 -18.79 -1.46
C GLY A 259 -4.40 -19.21 -0.58
N CYS A 260 -5.62 -18.72 -0.82
CA CYS A 260 -6.81 -19.25 -0.16
C CYS A 260 -7.16 -20.65 -0.69
N SER A 261 -7.37 -21.58 0.23
CA SER A 261 -7.94 -22.90 -0.05
C SER A 261 -9.42 -22.81 -0.44
N GLU A 262 -9.97 -23.89 -1.03
CA GLU A 262 -11.41 -23.93 -1.34
C GLU A 262 -12.29 -23.76 -0.12
N ASP A 263 -11.92 -24.36 1.02
CA ASP A 263 -12.66 -24.22 2.28
C ASP A 263 -12.65 -22.78 2.79
N GLU A 264 -11.49 -22.11 2.72
CA GLU A 264 -11.40 -20.68 3.03
C GLU A 264 -12.23 -19.82 2.08
N LEU A 265 -12.29 -20.16 0.79
CA LEU A 265 -13.12 -19.45 -0.18
C LEU A 265 -14.62 -19.72 0.02
N ARG A 266 -15.02 -20.84 0.63
CA ARG A 266 -16.42 -21.04 1.06
C ARG A 266 -16.78 -20.15 2.25
N ILE A 267 -15.83 -19.92 3.16
CA ILE A 267 -16.00 -19.05 4.34
C ILE A 267 -15.92 -17.57 3.94
N TYR A 268 -14.97 -17.23 3.07
CA TYR A 268 -14.67 -15.89 2.57
C TYR A 268 -14.83 -15.84 1.03
N PRO A 269 -16.06 -15.94 0.50
CA PRO A 269 -16.29 -15.98 -0.95
C PRO A 269 -15.76 -14.75 -1.70
N HIS A 270 -15.72 -13.61 -0.99
CA HIS A 270 -15.26 -12.33 -1.51
C HIS A 270 -13.77 -12.06 -1.31
N SER A 271 -12.94 -13.05 -0.93
CA SER A 271 -11.48 -12.89 -0.95
C SER A 271 -11.00 -12.40 -2.31
N GLY A 272 -10.16 -11.36 -2.30
CA GLY A 272 -9.73 -10.60 -3.48
C GLY A 272 -10.58 -9.37 -3.80
N SER A 273 -11.67 -9.13 -3.07
CA SER A 273 -12.54 -7.97 -3.29
C SER A 273 -11.99 -6.70 -2.66
N LEU A 274 -12.56 -5.57 -3.10
CA LEU A 274 -12.46 -4.30 -2.43
C LEU A 274 -13.61 -4.17 -1.42
N PHE A 275 -13.29 -3.82 -0.18
CA PHE A 275 -14.26 -3.55 0.87
C PHE A 275 -14.27 -2.07 1.24
N ALA A 276 -15.36 -1.58 1.82
CA ALA A 276 -15.48 -0.22 2.30
C ALA A 276 -16.30 -0.13 3.59
N MET A 277 -15.98 0.85 4.44
CA MET A 277 -16.80 1.25 5.58
C MET A 277 -16.70 2.77 5.82
N PRO A 278 -17.75 3.42 6.34
CA PRO A 278 -17.62 4.79 6.82
C PRO A 278 -16.73 4.85 8.06
N VAL A 279 -16.03 5.96 8.24
CA VAL A 279 -15.22 6.29 9.43
C VAL A 279 -15.51 7.71 9.90
N GLU A 280 -15.29 7.98 11.20
CA GLU A 280 -15.59 9.30 11.77
C GLU A 280 -14.50 10.33 11.44
N VAL A 281 -13.25 9.89 11.45
CA VAL A 281 -12.06 10.69 11.20
C VAL A 281 -11.69 10.56 9.72
N PRO A 282 -11.56 11.68 8.98
CA PRO A 282 -11.19 11.62 7.58
C PRO A 282 -9.72 11.23 7.43
N GLY A 283 -9.40 10.66 6.27
CA GLY A 283 -8.00 10.56 5.84
C GLY A 283 -7.42 11.88 5.37
N LEU A 284 -6.27 11.78 4.72
CA LEU A 284 -5.59 12.88 4.04
C LEU A 284 -5.60 12.65 2.53
N PRO A 285 -5.64 13.71 1.70
CA PRO A 285 -5.46 13.58 0.26
C PRO A 285 -4.10 12.94 -0.06
N GLU A 286 -4.06 12.07 -1.07
CA GLU A 286 -2.80 11.50 -1.56
C GLU A 286 -1.88 12.59 -2.11
N TYR A 287 -0.60 12.51 -1.75
CA TYR A 287 0.44 13.30 -2.40
C TYR A 287 0.66 12.79 -3.82
N LYS A 288 0.91 13.71 -4.76
CA LYS A 288 1.17 13.39 -6.16
C LYS A 288 2.66 13.44 -6.45
N PHE A 289 3.19 12.40 -7.10
CA PHE A 289 4.56 12.34 -7.57
C PHE A 289 4.85 13.52 -8.50
N ASP A 290 5.99 14.16 -8.26
CA ASP A 290 6.47 15.30 -9.02
C ASP A 290 7.92 15.04 -9.44
N PHE A 291 8.13 14.87 -10.73
CA PHE A 291 9.45 14.60 -11.29
C PHE A 291 10.43 15.77 -11.08
N SER A 292 9.91 16.98 -10.82
CA SER A 292 10.73 18.17 -10.55
C SER A 292 11.15 18.33 -9.09
N ALA A 293 10.68 17.45 -8.20
CA ALA A 293 10.98 17.46 -6.77
C ALA A 293 12.35 16.86 -6.39
#